data_AF-A0A7C2S040-F1
#
_entry.id   AF-A0A7C2S040-F1
#
_cell.length_a   1.000
_cell.length_b   1.000
_cell.length_c   1.000
_cell.angle_alpha   90.00
_cell.angle_beta   90.00
_cell.angle_gamma   90.00
#
_symmetry.space_group_name_H-M   'P 1'
#
loop_
_entity.id
_entity.type
_entity.pdbx_description
1 polymer ?
#
loop_
_entity_poly.entity_id
_entity_poly.type
_entity_poly.pdbx_seq_one_letter_code
_entity_poly.pdbx_strand_id
1 'polypeptide(L)' 'MTKQAKELQKLKGIGEVLSQRLVEASYDTIAKVAAAEEKGLTKIAALNPQKVRDIVIQARNMTGEAEKNQHTWLENKRNG' A
#
# COMPACT_ATOMS: atom_id res chain seq x y z
N MET A 1 1.83 -17.09 3.21
CA MET A 1 1.78 -15.72 2.65
C MET A 1 0.61 -14.97 3.25
N THR A 2 0.85 -13.79 3.83
CA THR A 2 -0.19 -12.95 4.45
C THR A 2 -0.99 -12.22 3.36
N LYS A 3 -2.28 -11.93 3.61
CA LYS A 3 -3.13 -11.18 2.66
C LYS A 3 -2.50 -9.82 2.30
N GLN A 4 -1.88 -9.21 3.30
CA GLN A 4 -1.11 -7.97 3.23
C GLN A 4 0.00 -8.02 2.18
N ALA A 5 0.84 -9.05 2.20
CA ALA A 5 1.90 -9.22 1.21
C ALA A 5 1.33 -9.36 -0.21
N LYS A 6 0.17 -10.03 -0.35
CA LYS A 6 -0.51 -10.22 -1.63
C LYS A 6 -1.15 -8.94 -2.17
N GLU A 7 -1.63 -8.07 -1.28
CA GLU A 7 -2.13 -6.75 -1.64
C GLU A 7 -1.00 -5.84 -2.14
N LEU A 8 0.14 -5.85 -1.43
CA LEU A 8 1.31 -5.09 -1.85
C LEU A 8 1.84 -5.55 -3.21
N GLN A 9 1.76 -6.85 -3.52
CA GLN A 9 2.11 -7.40 -4.83
C GLN A 9 1.22 -6.90 -5.99
N LYS A 10 0.07 -6.26 -5.72
CA LYS A 10 -0.72 -5.61 -6.78
C LYS A 10 -0.04 -4.35 -7.31
N LEU A 11 0.86 -3.74 -6.53
CA LEU A 11 1.62 -2.57 -6.95
C LEU A 11 2.72 -3.01 -7.91
N LYS A 12 2.75 -2.40 -9.10
CA LYS A 12 3.75 -2.74 -10.12
C LYS A 12 5.14 -2.43 -9.58
N GLY A 13 5.99 -3.44 -9.51
CA GLY A 13 7.36 -3.33 -8.99
C GLY A 13 7.56 -3.89 -7.59
N ILE A 14 6.49 -4.32 -6.89
CA ILE A 14 6.58 -5.07 -5.63
C ILE A 14 6.46 -6.57 -5.91
N GLY A 15 7.58 -7.29 -5.76
CA GLY A 15 7.62 -8.75 -5.78
C GLY A 15 7.35 -9.38 -4.41
N GLU A 16 7.37 -10.71 -4.34
CA GLU A 16 7.13 -11.49 -3.10
C GLU A 16 8.11 -11.17 -1.96
N VAL A 17 9.40 -11.09 -2.27
CA VAL A 17 10.44 -10.75 -1.28
C VAL A 17 10.25 -9.32 -0.76
N LEU A 18 9.79 -8.43 -1.63
CA LEU A 18 9.59 -7.02 -1.34
C LEU A 18 8.35 -6.78 -0.48
N SER A 19 7.25 -7.45 -0.81
CA SER A 19 6.03 -7.38 -0.02
C SER A 19 6.24 -7.96 1.37
N GLN A 20 7.06 -9.01 1.51
CA GLN A 20 7.41 -9.58 2.81
C GLN A 20 8.22 -8.61 3.67
N ARG A 21 9.27 -7.97 3.11
CA ARG A 21 10.07 -6.95 3.83
C ARG A 21 9.26 -5.75 4.28
N LEU A 22 8.30 -5.31 3.46
CA LEU A 22 7.40 -4.21 3.81
C LEU A 22 6.52 -4.60 5.00
N VAL A 23 5.95 -5.81 4.99
CA VAL A 23 5.18 -6.34 6.12
C VAL A 23 6.04 -6.46 7.38
N GLU A 24 7.27 -6.93 7.27
CA GLU A 24 8.23 -7.02 8.40
C GLU A 24 8.56 -5.64 8.97
N ALA A 25 8.60 -4.61 8.13
CA ALA A 25 8.77 -3.22 8.54
C ALA A 25 7.46 -2.54 8.98
N SER A 26 6.39 -3.30 9.23
CA SER A 26 5.07 -2.82 9.65
C SER A 26 4.29 -2.02 8.59
N TYR A 27 4.73 -2.05 7.33
CA TYR A 27 4.01 -1.51 6.16
C TYR A 27 3.20 -2.62 5.49
N ASP A 28 2.25 -3.15 6.23
CA ASP A 28 1.44 -4.30 5.80
C ASP A 28 0.27 -3.94 4.86
N THR A 29 0.02 -2.67 4.59
CA THR A 29 -1.13 -2.23 3.79
C THR A 29 -0.77 -1.10 2.82
N ILE A 30 -1.50 -1.03 1.69
CA ILE A 30 -1.33 0.02 0.68
C ILE A 30 -1.50 1.41 1.32
N ALA A 31 -2.45 1.58 2.25
CA ALA A 31 -2.64 2.83 2.99
C ALA A 31 -1.42 3.21 3.84
N LYS A 32 -0.79 2.25 4.53
CA LYS A 32 0.44 2.50 5.28
C LYS A 32 1.61 2.83 4.35
N VAL A 33 1.69 2.20 3.18
CA VAL A 33 2.70 2.51 2.15
C VAL A 33 2.47 3.89 1.53
N ALA A 34 1.21 4.30 1.32
CA ALA A 34 0.86 5.62 0.84
C ALA A 34 1.13 6.72 1.88
N ALA A 35 0.97 6.40 3.16
CA ALA A 35 1.31 7.27 4.29
C ALA A 35 2.81 7.31 4.56
N ALA A 36 3.53 6.24 4.23
CA ALA A 36 4.98 6.19 4.31
C ALA A 36 5.60 7.09 3.23
N GLU A 37 6.33 8.10 3.66
CA GLU A 37 7.07 8.96 2.73
C GLU A 37 8.19 8.18 2.02
N GLU A 38 8.56 8.59 0.80
CA GLU A 38 9.59 7.96 -0.04
C GLU A 38 10.87 7.60 0.73
N LYS A 39 11.26 8.43 1.70
CA LYS A 39 12.44 8.25 2.57
C LYS A 39 12.33 7.06 3.53
N GLY A 40 11.13 6.72 3.99
CA GLY A 40 10.89 5.56 4.86
C GLY A 40 11.03 4.26 4.06
N LEU A 41 10.35 4.20 2.91
CA LEU A 41 10.38 3.04 2.02
C LEU A 41 11.76 2.78 1.40
N THR A 42 12.49 3.80 0.96
CA THR A 42 13.84 3.63 0.38
C THR A 42 14.82 3.02 1.38
N LYS A 43 14.72 3.37 2.68
CA LYS A 43 15.59 2.82 3.73
C LYS A 43 15.37 1.33 3.99
N ILE A 44 14.13 0.87 3.85
CA ILE A 44 13.73 -0.50 4.20
C ILE A 44 13.90 -1.44 3.02
N ALA A 45 13.43 -0.99 1.86
CA ALA A 45 13.30 -1.84 0.70
C ALA A 45 14.57 -1.87 -0.16
N ALA A 46 15.60 -1.06 0.18
CA ALA A 46 16.80 -0.85 -0.63
C ALA A 46 16.47 -0.62 -2.12
N LEU A 47 15.31 0.01 -2.36
CA LEU A 47 14.77 0.23 -3.69
C LEU A 47 15.40 1.48 -4.30
N ASN A 48 15.46 1.49 -5.64
CA ASN A 48 15.74 2.70 -6.37
C ASN A 48 14.68 3.76 -6.01
N PRO A 49 15.07 4.99 -5.59
CA PRO A 49 14.14 6.05 -5.21
C PRO A 49 13.07 6.33 -6.27
N GLN A 50 13.38 6.18 -7.57
CA GLN A 50 12.40 6.33 -8.64
C GLN A 50 11.27 5.30 -8.57
N LYS A 51 11.60 4.03 -8.26
CA LYS A 51 10.59 2.97 -8.11
C LYS A 51 9.75 3.17 -6.85
N VAL A 52 10.38 3.62 -5.76
CA VAL A 52 9.65 3.94 -4.52
C VAL A 52 8.63 5.02 -4.76
N ARG A 53 9.00 6.08 -5.48
CA ARG A 53 8.10 7.16 -5.84
C ARG A 53 6.90 6.66 -6.64
N ASP A 54 7.13 5.81 -7.64
CA ASP A 54 6.07 5.24 -8.47
C ASP A 54 5.11 4.37 -7.65
N ILE A 55 5.66 3.54 -6.75
CA ILE A 55 4.89 2.71 -5.82
C ILE A 55 4.05 3.56 -4.86
N VAL A 56 4.61 4.64 -4.31
CA VAL A 56 3.90 5.55 -3.39
C VAL A 56 2.79 6.28 -4.12
N ILE A 57 3.01 6.72 -5.37
CA ILE A 57 2.00 7.35 -6.21
C ILE A 57 0.87 6.37 -6.53
N GLN A 58 1.20 5.14 -6.95
CA GLN A 58 0.22 4.08 -7.19
C GLN A 58 -0.57 3.77 -5.91
N ALA A 59 0.11 3.62 -4.78
CA ALA A 59 -0.51 3.37 -3.49
C ALA A 59 -1.44 4.51 -3.06
N ARG A 60 -1.04 5.78 -3.26
CA ARG A 60 -1.87 6.95 -2.99
C ARG A 60 -3.11 7.00 -3.88
N ASN A 61 -2.99 6.73 -5.17
CA ASN A 61 -4.15 6.67 -6.06
C ASN A 61 -5.12 5.56 -5.63
N MET A 62 -4.61 4.36 -5.35
CA MET A 62 -5.43 3.24 -4.88
C MET A 62 -6.06 3.52 -3.51
N THR A 63 -5.39 4.24 -2.62
CA THR A 63 -5.92 4.59 -1.28
C THR A 63 -6.93 5.74 -1.38
N GLY A 64 -6.66 6.77 -2.19
CA GLY A 64 -7.60 7.88 -2.41
C GLY A 64 -8.87 7.44 -3.14
N GLU A 65 -8.78 6.45 -4.04
CA GLU A 65 -9.95 5.79 -4.62
C GLU A 65 -10.65 4.87 -3.60
N ALA A 66 -9.89 4.20 -2.73
CA ALA A 66 -10.46 3.41 -1.65
C ALA A 66 -11.24 4.30 -0.66
N GLU A 67 -10.76 5.49 -0.29
CA GLU A 67 -11.50 6.42 0.58
C GLU A 67 -12.82 6.89 -0.06
N LYS A 68 -12.81 7.17 -1.37
CA LYS A 68 -14.04 7.50 -2.11
C LYS A 68 -15.04 6.32 -2.16
N ASN A 69 -14.56 5.09 -2.22
CA ASN A 69 -15.42 3.91 -2.28
C ASN A 69 -15.83 3.40 -0.88
N GLN A 70 -15.03 3.63 0.16
CA GLN A 70 -15.33 3.32 1.56
C GLN A 70 -16.46 4.21 2.10
N HIS A 71 -16.61 5.43 1.59
CA HIS A 71 -17.77 6.29 1.89
C HIS A 71 -19.09 5.76 1.32
N THR A 72 -19.07 4.88 0.31
CA THR A 72 -20.30 4.29 -0.24
C THR A 72 -20.74 3.01 0.49
N TRP A 73 -19.86 2.36 1.27
CA TRP A 73 -20.17 1.09 1.94
C TRP A 73 -20.58 1.24 3.42
N LEU A 74 -20.25 2.36 4.08
CA LEU A 74 -20.68 2.64 5.46
C LEU A 74 -22.13 3.15 5.56
N GLU A 75 -22.72 3.61 4.46
CA GLU A 75 -24.09 4.15 4.46
C GLU A 75 -25.17 3.06 4.30
N ASN A 76 -24.82 1.88 3.76
CA ASN A 76 -25.78 0.80 3.54
C ASN A 76 -25.94 -0.18 4.72
N LYS A 77 -25.39 0.13 5.90
CA LYS A 77 -25.50 -0.67 7.14
C LYS A 77 -26.25 0.06 8.27
N ARG A 78 -27.21 0.92 7.92
CA ARG A 78 -28.11 1.59 8.89
C ARG A 78 -29.60 1.51 8.57
N ASN A 79 -30.00 0.96 7.42
CA ASN A 79 -31.41 0.65 7.14
C ASN A 79 -31.59 -0.88 7.15
N GLY A 80 -31.68 -1.42 8.37
CA GLY A 80 -32.28 -2.72 8.66
C GLY A 80 -33.54 -2.49 9.47
#